data_AF-A0A822WSP8-F1
#
_entry.id   AF-A0A822WSP8-F1
#
_cell.length_a   1.000
_cell.length_b   1.000
_cell.length_c   1.000
_cell.angle_alpha   90.00
_cell.angle_beta   90.00
_cell.angle_gamma   90.00
#
_symmetry.space_group_name_H-M   'P 1'
#
loop_
_entity.id
_entity.type
_entity.pdbx_description
1 polymer ?
#
loop_
_entity_poly.entity_id
_entity_poly.type
_entity_poly.pdbx_seq_one_letter_code
_entity_poly.pdbx_strand_id
1 'polypeptide(L)'
;MVEPYKSEILPHWRYKNAEVAARSAEEIYALFEEYRRKNDFVGMDMARKFIQMGYTRARRYANHKGGKKYDEKRQVKPLDHDPVKAEAAAVFKTWWDKIRADEDYLQRKKAHQQAWG
;
A
#
# COMPACT_ATOMS: atom_id res chain seq x y z
N MET A 1 11.06 7.58 2.50
CA MET A 1 11.18 6.13 2.24
C MET A 1 12.65 5.81 2.10
N VAL A 2 13.07 4.64 2.54
CA VAL A 2 14.48 4.24 2.69
C VAL A 2 14.90 3.43 1.46
N GLU A 3 16.09 3.68 0.94
CA GLU A 3 16.74 2.84 -0.09
C GLU A 3 17.41 1.63 0.57
N PRO A 4 17.47 0.46 -0.09
CA PRO A 4 17.12 0.19 -1.49
C PRO A 4 15.62 -0.12 -1.72
N TYR A 5 14.85 -0.33 -0.66
CA TYR A 5 13.47 -0.83 -0.73
C TYR A 5 12.55 0.01 -1.61
N LYS A 6 12.69 1.34 -1.57
CA LYS A 6 11.88 2.21 -2.43
C LYS A 6 12.13 1.90 -3.90
N SER A 7 13.38 1.78 -4.33
CA SER A 7 13.73 1.49 -5.72
C SER A 7 13.31 0.10 -6.16
N GLU A 8 13.33 -0.87 -5.23
CA GLU A 8 12.87 -2.25 -5.49
C GLU A 8 11.34 -2.33 -5.62
N ILE A 9 10.59 -1.66 -4.74
CA ILE A 9 9.12 -1.81 -4.67
C ILE A 9 8.38 -0.88 -5.64
N LEU A 10 8.87 0.35 -5.86
CA LEU A 10 8.19 1.38 -6.65
C LEU A 10 7.88 0.98 -8.12
N PRO A 11 8.73 0.21 -8.84
CA PRO A 11 8.43 -0.25 -10.20
C PRO A 11 7.14 -1.07 -10.28
N HIS A 12 6.86 -1.88 -9.26
CA HIS A 12 5.70 -2.76 -9.18
C HIS A 12 4.41 -2.04 -8.76
N TRP A 13 4.52 -0.82 -8.22
CA TRP A 13 3.37 -0.15 -7.59
C TRP A 13 2.48 0.60 -8.57
N ARG A 14 1.33 0.01 -8.94
CA ARG A 14 0.39 0.51 -9.94
C ARG A 14 -1.06 0.20 -9.55
N TYR A 15 -2.00 1.07 -9.90
CA TYR A 15 -3.42 0.93 -9.52
C TYR A 15 -4.36 1.56 -10.57
N LYS A 16 -4.12 1.28 -11.85
CA LYS A 16 -4.94 1.84 -12.94
C LYS A 16 -6.39 1.34 -12.85
N ASN A 17 -6.57 0.04 -12.65
CA ASN A 17 -7.83 -0.69 -12.50
C ASN A 17 -7.61 -1.88 -11.54
N ALA A 18 -8.64 -2.68 -11.30
CA ALA A 18 -8.59 -3.83 -10.39
C ALA A 18 -7.52 -4.87 -10.77
N GLU A 19 -7.43 -5.22 -12.06
CA GLU A 19 -6.45 -6.19 -12.57
C GLU A 19 -5.00 -5.74 -12.33
N VAL A 20 -4.68 -4.49 -12.69
CA VAL A 20 -3.35 -3.91 -12.46
C VAL A 20 -3.05 -3.81 -10.96
N ALA A 21 -4.06 -3.48 -10.14
CA ALA A 21 -3.90 -3.43 -8.69
C ALA A 21 -3.64 -4.82 -8.09
N ALA A 22 -4.27 -5.87 -8.62
CA ALA A 22 -4.06 -7.25 -8.18
C ALA A 22 -2.63 -7.69 -8.44
N ARG A 23 -2.16 -7.54 -9.68
CA ARG A 23 -0.76 -7.85 -10.04
C ARG A 23 0.23 -7.02 -9.23
N SER A 24 -0.04 -5.73 -9.07
CA SER A 24 0.80 -4.85 -8.27
C SER A 24 0.90 -5.30 -6.81
N ALA A 25 -0.24 -5.61 -6.19
CA ALA A 25 -0.27 -6.06 -4.80
C ALA A 25 0.41 -7.41 -4.62
N GLU A 26 0.24 -8.34 -5.57
CA GLU A 26 0.90 -9.64 -5.59
C GLU A 26 2.42 -9.52 -5.71
N GLU A 27 2.93 -8.71 -6.64
CA GLU A 27 4.38 -8.46 -6.82
C GLU A 27 4.99 -7.83 -5.54
N ILE A 28 4.31 -6.86 -4.94
CA ILE A 28 4.77 -6.23 -3.69
C ILE A 28 4.70 -7.22 -2.51
N TYR A 29 3.69 -8.08 -2.47
CA TYR A 29 3.59 -9.13 -1.46
C TYR A 29 4.68 -10.19 -1.63
N ALA A 30 5.08 -10.52 -2.86
CA ALA A 30 6.21 -11.40 -3.11
C ALA A 30 7.53 -10.81 -2.56
N LEU A 31 7.76 -9.51 -2.72
CA LEU A 31 8.88 -8.81 -2.08
C LEU A 31 8.78 -8.86 -0.55
N PHE A 32 7.59 -8.66 0.02
CA PHE A 32 7.35 -8.81 1.46
C PHE A 32 7.77 -10.20 1.98
N GLU A 33 7.39 -11.28 1.29
CA GLU A 33 7.80 -12.64 1.63
C GLU A 33 9.31 -12.87 1.41
N GLU A 34 9.91 -12.23 0.41
CA GLU A 34 11.35 -12.30 0.20
C GLU A 34 12.13 -11.66 1.36
N TYR A 35 11.72 -10.45 1.79
CA TYR A 35 12.30 -9.79 2.95
C TYR A 35 12.09 -10.63 4.22
N ARG A 36 10.92 -11.27 4.39
CA ARG A 36 10.67 -12.22 5.48
C ARG A 36 11.71 -13.35 5.48
N ARG A 37 11.93 -14.01 4.35
CA ARG A 37 12.92 -15.10 4.23
C ARG A 37 14.34 -14.63 4.55
N LYS A 38 14.65 -13.37 4.24
CA LYS A 38 15.93 -12.72 4.56
C LYS A 38 16.02 -12.20 6.00
N ASN A 39 15.00 -12.41 6.82
CA ASN A 39 14.90 -11.90 8.19
C ASN A 39 14.94 -10.35 8.25
N ASP A 40 14.56 -9.68 7.16
CA ASP A 40 14.61 -8.23 7.00
C ASP A 40 13.25 -7.59 7.31
N PHE A 41 13.06 -7.18 8.56
CA PHE A 41 11.84 -6.53 8.99
C PHE A 41 11.62 -5.15 8.33
N VAL A 42 12.68 -4.40 8.05
CA VAL A 42 12.55 -3.04 7.47
C VAL A 42 12.00 -3.16 6.05
N GLY A 43 12.53 -4.09 5.25
CA GLY A 43 11.99 -4.41 3.93
C GLY A 43 10.52 -4.85 3.98
N MET A 44 10.17 -5.74 4.92
CA MET A 44 8.78 -6.15 5.14
C MET A 44 7.87 -4.95 5.44
N ASP A 45 8.27 -4.06 6.36
CA ASP A 45 7.48 -2.88 6.73
C ASP A 45 7.35 -1.88 5.56
N MET A 46 8.39 -1.75 4.75
CA MET A 46 8.37 -0.95 3.53
C MET A 46 7.36 -1.50 2.51
N ALA A 47 7.39 -2.80 2.20
CA ALA A 47 6.42 -3.43 1.31
C ALA A 47 4.97 -3.26 1.81
N ARG A 48 4.74 -3.48 3.12
CA ARG A 48 3.43 -3.22 3.76
C ARG A 48 2.95 -1.79 3.56
N LYS A 49 3.84 -0.79 3.73
CA LYS A 49 3.52 0.63 3.52
C LYS A 49 3.12 0.91 2.07
N PHE A 50 3.76 0.27 1.08
CA PHE A 50 3.37 0.40 -0.33
C PHE A 50 1.98 -0.16 -0.62
N ILE A 51 1.63 -1.31 -0.04
CA ILE A 51 0.28 -1.87 -0.13
C ILE A 51 -0.75 -0.92 0.52
N GLN A 52 -0.47 -0.38 1.71
CA GLN A 52 -1.31 0.62 2.37
C GLN A 52 -1.47 1.91 1.53
N MET A 53 -0.38 2.39 0.92
CA MET A 53 -0.43 3.53 0.01
C MET A 53 -1.26 3.21 -1.23
N GLY A 54 -1.21 1.98 -1.75
CA GLY A 54 -2.05 1.54 -2.87
C GLY A 54 -3.53 1.67 -2.54
N TYR A 55 -3.95 1.16 -1.38
CA TYR A 55 -5.32 1.30 -0.88
C TYR A 55 -5.73 2.78 -0.75
N THR A 56 -4.95 3.57 -0.03
CA THR A 56 -5.31 4.97 0.27
C THR A 56 -5.30 5.86 -0.95
N ARG A 57 -4.34 5.70 -1.87
CA ARG A 57 -4.31 6.47 -3.12
C ARG A 57 -5.40 6.03 -4.08
N ALA A 58 -5.63 4.74 -4.29
CA ALA A 58 -6.73 4.28 -5.14
C ALA A 58 -8.07 4.80 -4.61
N ARG A 59 -8.31 4.73 -3.28
CA ARG A 59 -9.54 5.26 -2.68
C ARG A 59 -9.66 6.78 -2.82
N ARG A 60 -8.56 7.53 -2.71
CA ARG A 60 -8.56 8.99 -2.96
C ARG A 60 -8.93 9.32 -4.40
N TYR A 61 -8.44 8.55 -5.37
CA TYR A 61 -8.76 8.73 -6.78
C TYR A 61 -10.18 8.26 -7.12
N ALA A 62 -10.72 7.29 -6.38
CA ALA A 62 -12.13 6.93 -6.45
C ALA A 62 -13.04 8.07 -6.00
N ASN A 63 -12.64 8.76 -4.93
CA ASN A 63 -13.43 9.85 -4.37
C ASN A 63 -13.24 11.18 -5.09
N HIS A 64 -12.06 11.46 -5.64
CA HIS A 64 -11.74 12.73 -6.30
C HIS A 64 -10.90 12.47 -7.55
N LYS A 65 -11.44 12.80 -8.72
CA LYS A 65 -10.80 12.67 -10.02
C LYS A 65 -9.49 13.49 -10.03
N GLY A 66 -8.41 12.85 -10.50
CA GLY A 66 -7.06 13.41 -10.45
C GLY A 66 -6.44 13.51 -9.05
N GLY A 67 -7.10 12.95 -8.02
CA GLY A 67 -6.60 12.87 -6.66
C GLY A 67 -6.55 14.20 -5.91
N LYS A 68 -7.20 15.27 -6.39
CA LYS A 68 -7.21 16.59 -5.73
C LYS A 68 -8.49 16.75 -4.90
N LYS A 69 -8.35 16.65 -3.57
CA LYS A 69 -9.46 16.82 -2.60
C LYS A 69 -9.98 18.26 -2.54
N TYR A 70 -9.08 19.23 -2.67
CA TYR A 70 -9.39 20.64 -2.50
C TYR A 70 -9.41 21.37 -3.84
N ASP A 71 -10.28 22.37 -3.97
CA ASP A 71 -10.25 23.34 -5.06
C ASP A 71 -9.24 24.48 -4.79
N GLU A 72 -9.22 25.48 -5.67
CA GLU A 72 -8.33 26.64 -5.57
C GLU A 72 -8.60 27.50 -4.33
N LYS A 73 -9.84 27.47 -3.80
CA LYS A 73 -10.27 28.18 -2.60
C LYS A 73 -10.13 27.33 -1.33
N ARG A 74 -9.46 26.17 -1.42
CA ARG A 74 -9.29 25.17 -0.35
C ARG A 74 -10.60 24.56 0.17
N GLN A 75 -11.67 24.62 -0.61
CA GLN A 75 -12.93 23.94 -0.29
C GLN A 75 -12.86 22.48 -0.73
N VAL A 76 -13.53 21.60 0.01
CA VAL A 76 -13.58 20.17 -0.33
C VAL A 76 -14.45 19.98 -1.56
N LYS A 77 -13.91 19.35 -2.61
CA LYS A 77 -14.68 19.02 -3.80
C LYS A 77 -15.73 17.94 -3.51
N PRO A 78 -16.85 17.92 -4.25
CA PRO A 78 -17.76 16.79 -4.25
C PRO A 78 -17.05 15.45 -4.53
N LEU A 79 -17.68 14.37 -4.10
CA LEU A 79 -17.20 13.02 -4.38
C LEU A 79 -17.58 12.61 -5.81
N ASP A 80 -16.62 12.08 -6.57
CA ASP A 80 -16.84 11.64 -7.96
C ASP A 80 -17.33 10.17 -8.05
N HIS A 81 -16.98 9.33 -7.08
CA HIS A 81 -17.31 7.90 -7.04
C HIS A 81 -16.92 7.10 -8.30
N ASP A 82 -15.63 7.07 -8.64
CA ASP A 82 -15.11 6.21 -9.72
C ASP A 82 -15.07 4.73 -9.27
N PRO A 83 -15.92 3.85 -9.85
CA PRO A 83 -16.02 2.44 -9.45
C PRO A 83 -14.73 1.66 -9.79
N VAL A 84 -14.04 1.99 -10.88
CA VAL A 84 -12.80 1.31 -11.30
C VAL A 84 -11.70 1.53 -10.27
N LYS A 85 -11.60 2.76 -9.74
CA LYS A 85 -10.66 3.06 -8.65
C LYS A 85 -11.10 2.51 -7.31
N ALA A 86 -12.40 2.41 -7.06
CA ALA A 86 -12.94 1.80 -5.85
C ALA A 86 -12.59 0.31 -5.79
N GLU A 87 -12.73 -0.42 -6.90
CA GLU A 87 -12.33 -1.83 -7.02
C GLU A 87 -10.81 -2.01 -6.84
N ALA A 88 -10.00 -1.17 -7.50
CA ALA A 88 -8.55 -1.18 -7.29
C ALA A 88 -8.18 -0.97 -5.81
N ALA A 89 -8.89 -0.08 -5.10
CA ALA A 89 -8.69 0.13 -3.68
C ALA A 89 -9.08 -1.11 -2.86
N ALA A 90 -10.19 -1.77 -3.20
CA ALA A 90 -10.62 -2.99 -2.53
C ALA A 90 -9.58 -4.11 -2.63
N VAL A 91 -8.91 -4.26 -3.79
CA VAL A 91 -7.83 -5.23 -3.97
C VAL A 91 -6.68 -4.98 -2.99
N PHE A 92 -6.14 -3.75 -2.94
CA PHE A 92 -5.08 -3.42 -1.98
C PHE A 92 -5.52 -3.56 -0.53
N LYS A 93 -6.81 -3.31 -0.24
CA LYS A 93 -7.37 -3.45 1.11
C LYS A 93 -7.30 -4.91 1.59
N THR A 94 -7.66 -5.87 0.73
CA THR A 94 -7.56 -7.31 1.04
C THR A 94 -6.13 -7.71 1.40
N TRP A 95 -5.14 -7.32 0.60
CA TRP A 95 -3.73 -7.59 0.88
C TRP A 95 -3.21 -6.87 2.13
N TRP A 96 -3.66 -5.64 2.35
CA TRP A 96 -3.28 -4.89 3.55
C TRP A 96 -3.81 -5.55 4.82
N ASP A 97 -5.07 -6.00 4.81
CA ASP A 97 -5.68 -6.68 5.93
C ASP A 97 -5.01 -8.04 6.20
N LYS A 98 -4.63 -8.78 5.14
CA LYS A 98 -3.81 -9.99 5.25
C LYS A 98 -2.50 -9.72 6.00
N ILE A 99 -1.70 -8.74 5.58
CA ILE A 99 -0.43 -8.42 6.26
C ILE A 99 -0.65 -7.93 7.69
N ARG A 100 -1.73 -7.20 7.95
CA ARG A 100 -2.04 -6.71 9.31
C ARG A 100 -2.41 -7.82 10.28
N ALA A 101 -2.95 -8.93 9.77
CA ALA A 101 -3.27 -10.13 10.55
C ALA A 101 -2.09 -11.11 10.63
N ASP A 102 -0.97 -10.83 9.96
CA ASP A 102 0.17 -11.73 9.89
C ASP A 102 0.94 -11.79 11.22
N GLU A 103 0.96 -12.97 11.85
CA GLU A 103 1.53 -13.15 13.19
C GLU A 103 3.05 -12.93 13.22
N ASP A 104 3.79 -13.42 12.23
CA ASP A 104 5.24 -13.24 12.12
C ASP A 104 5.59 -11.75 12.00
N TYR A 105 4.88 -11.01 11.14
CA TYR A 105 5.06 -9.57 11.00
C TYR A 105 4.74 -8.83 12.31
N LEU A 106 3.66 -9.20 13.01
CA LEU A 106 3.30 -8.60 14.29
C LEU A 106 4.36 -8.83 15.37
N GLN A 107 4.91 -10.04 15.44
CA GLN A 107 5.99 -10.38 16.37
C GLN A 107 7.26 -9.55 16.07
N ARG A 108 7.69 -9.50 14.81
CA ARG A 108 8.86 -8.72 14.37
C ARG A 108 8.68 -7.23 14.62
N LYS A 109 7.48 -6.70 14.34
CA LYS A 109 7.15 -5.31 14.62
C LYS A 109 7.28 -4.98 16.09
N LYS A 110 6.77 -5.84 16.97
CA LYS A 110 6.89 -5.68 18.42
C LYS A 110 8.36 -5.71 18.86
N ALA A 111 9.13 -6.67 18.37
CA ALA A 111 10.56 -6.78 18.68
C ALA A 111 11.34 -5.54 18.20
N HIS A 112 11.07 -5.05 16.99
CA HIS A 112 11.71 -3.85 16.46
C HIS A 112 11.36 -2.60 17.28
N GLN A 113 10.10 -2.45 17.70
CA GLN A 113 9.68 -1.36 18.60
C GLN A 113 10.34 -1.43 19.98
N GLN A 114 10.59 -2.63 20.51
CA GLN A 114 11.29 -2.76 21.79
C GLN A 114 12.78 -2.42 21.70
N ALA A 115 13.41 -2.71 20.56
CA ALA A 115 14.83 -2.45 20.35
C ALA A 115 15.15 -0.99 19.99
N TRP A 116 14.22 -0.28 19.32
CA TRP A 116 14.48 1.03 18.71
C TRP A 116 13.39 2.10 18.97
N GLY A 117 12.31 1.73 19.66
CA GLY A 117 11.15 2.59 19.93
C GLY A 117 11.17 3.29 21.27
#